data_AF-A0A554MBM1-F1
#
_entry.id   AF-A0A554MBM1-F1
#
_cell.length_a   1.000
_cell.length_b   1.000
_cell.length_c   1.000
_cell.angle_alpha   90.00
_cell.angle_beta   90.00
_cell.angle_gamma   90.00
#
_symmetry.space_group_name_H-M   'P 1'
#
loop_
_entity.id
_entity.type
_entity.pdbx_description
1 polymer ?
#
loop_
_entity_poly.entity_id
_entity_poly.type
_entity_poly.pdbx_seq_one_letter_code
_entity_poly.pdbx_strand_id
1 'polypeptide(L)'
;MNRKLFYFLKVAVTVFLIWLLFSKIDFLKFLKEIGSVKISYFILAFFLMLAVWLANTLRWKALLEIFDNKLSVFRLFLYNLSSIFYTTVLPGGKLAGDTVR
;
A
#
# COMPACT_ATOMS: atom_id res chain seq x y z
N MET A 1 -10.11 29.08 -8.05
CA MET A 1 -9.11 28.88 -6.96
C MET A 1 -7.81 28.36 -7.57
N ASN A 2 -6.68 29.06 -7.38
CA ASN A 2 -5.43 28.75 -8.07
C ASN A 2 -4.89 27.36 -7.69
N ARG A 3 -4.67 26.48 -8.69
CA ARG A 3 -4.17 25.09 -8.48
C ARG A 3 -2.90 25.03 -7.63
N LYS A 4 -2.03 26.04 -7.75
CA LYS A 4 -0.80 26.17 -6.95
C LYS A 4 -1.11 26.39 -5.46
N LEU A 5 -2.09 27.24 -5.13
CA LEU A 5 -2.47 27.53 -3.74
C LEU A 5 -2.99 26.26 -3.03
N PHE A 6 -3.83 25.48 -3.71
CA PHE A 6 -4.34 24.23 -3.15
C PHE A 6 -3.25 23.16 -2.98
N TYR A 7 -2.27 23.12 -3.89
CA TYR A 7 -1.09 22.25 -3.75
C TYR A 7 -0.25 22.64 -2.53
N PHE A 8 0.09 23.93 -2.37
CA PHE A 8 0.84 24.40 -1.22
C PHE A 8 0.09 24.17 0.10
N LEU A 9 -1.23 24.35 0.11
CA LEU A 9 -2.05 24.04 1.28
C LEU A 9 -1.98 22.56 1.66
N LYS A 10 -2.08 21.65 0.67
CA LYS A 10 -1.92 20.20 0.91
C LYS A 10 -0.54 19.87 1.49
N VAL A 11 0.52 20.44 0.92
CA VAL A 11 1.87 20.22 1.42
C VAL A 11 2.01 20.74 2.85
N ALA A 12 1.52 21.94 3.14
CA ALA A 12 1.56 22.51 4.48
C ALA A 12 0.82 21.64 5.50
N VAL A 13 -0.37 21.15 5.15
CA VAL A 13 -1.14 20.23 6.02
C VAL A 13 -0.39 18.92 6.23
N THR A 14 0.17 18.30 5.19
CA THR A 14 0.95 17.06 5.33
C THR A 14 2.18 17.28 6.22
N VAL A 15 2.93 18.37 6.03
CA VAL A 15 4.10 18.70 6.86
C VAL A 15 3.69 18.96 8.30
N PHE A 16 2.60 19.70 8.53
CA PHE A 16 2.08 19.97 9.86
C PHE A 16 1.64 18.68 10.58
N LEU A 17 0.97 17.76 9.89
CA LEU A 17 0.57 16.47 10.46
C LEU A 17 1.78 15.59 10.81
N ILE A 18 2.79 15.56 9.92
CA ILE A 18 4.05 14.85 10.19
C ILE A 18 4.74 15.46 11.42
N TRP A 19 4.85 16.79 11.48
CA TRP A 19 5.44 17.49 12.62
C TRP A 19 4.68 17.20 13.92
N LEU A 20 3.35 17.24 13.89
CA LEU A 20 2.51 16.94 15.05
C LEU A 20 2.76 15.51 15.54
N LEU A 21 2.84 14.53 14.63
CA LEU A 21 3.12 13.13 14.96
C LEU A 21 4.48 12.98 15.65
N PHE A 22 5.54 13.59 15.10
CA PHE A 22 6.87 13.55 15.71
C PHE A 22 6.97 14.37 17.01
N SER A 23 6.20 15.45 17.16
CA SER A 23 6.20 16.28 18.36
C SER A 23 5.63 15.57 19.60
N LYS A 24 4.76 14.57 19.39
CA LYS A 24 4.10 13.82 20.47
C LYS A 24 4.76 12.48 20.78
N ILE A 25 5.68 12.01 19.96
CA ILE A 25 6.30 10.70 20.10
C ILE A 25 7.71 10.87 20.66
N ASP A 26 7.99 10.19 21.77
CA ASP A 26 9.37 9.96 22.20
C ASP A 26 10.01 8.94 21.26
N PHE A 27 10.81 9.45 20.31
CA PHE A 27 11.41 8.64 19.26
C PHE A 27 12.35 7.56 19.81
N LEU A 28 13.07 7.84 20.92
CA LEU A 28 13.96 6.86 21.54
C LEU A 28 13.17 5.73 22.19
N LYS A 29 12.10 6.07 22.91
CA LYS A 29 11.20 5.07 23.50
C LYS A 29 10.54 4.23 22.41
N PHE A 30 10.06 4.85 21.34
CA PHE A 30 9.44 4.17 20.21
C PHE A 30 10.36 3.13 19.56
N LEU A 31 11.63 3.48 19.29
CA LEU A 31 12.59 2.53 18.71
C LEU A 31 12.89 1.35 19.65
N LYS A 32 12.96 1.61 20.96
CA LYS A 32 13.14 0.56 21.97
C LYS A 32 11.95 -0.41 22.01
N GLU A 33 10.73 0.11 21.92
CA GLU A 33 9.51 -0.69 21.87
C GLU A 33 9.46 -1.56 20.60
N ILE A 34 9.83 -1.02 19.43
CA ILE A 34 9.93 -1.79 18.17
C ILE A 34 10.89 -2.97 18.32
N GLY A 35 12.06 -2.75 18.93
CA GLY A 35 13.05 -3.81 19.15
C GLY A 35 12.57 -4.91 20.10
N SER A 36 11.56 -4.63 20.93
CA SER A 36 10.98 -5.61 21.87
C SER A 36 9.86 -6.46 21.26
N VAL A 37 9.40 -6.14 20.05
CA VAL A 37 8.33 -6.87 19.38
C VAL A 37 8.83 -8.27 19.00
N LYS A 38 8.05 -9.29 19.38
CA LYS A 38 8.35 -10.69 19.03
C LYS A 38 8.32 -10.87 17.52
N ILE A 39 9.37 -11.48 16.97
CA ILE A 39 9.48 -11.80 15.54
C ILE A 39 8.30 -12.63 15.01
N SER A 40 7.66 -13.43 15.88
CA SER A 40 6.46 -14.21 15.54
C SER A 40 5.31 -13.35 15.04
N TYR A 41 5.13 -12.14 15.58
CA TYR A 41 4.11 -11.21 15.09
C TYR A 41 4.42 -10.70 13.70
N PHE A 42 5.70 -10.45 13.40
CA PHE A 42 6.13 -10.03 12.06
C PHE A 42 5.91 -11.13 11.03
N ILE A 43 6.27 -12.38 11.37
CA ILE A 43 6.02 -13.54 10.51
C ILE A 43 4.53 -13.74 10.26
N LEU A 44 3.70 -13.63 11.31
CA LEU A 44 2.25 -13.71 11.17
C LEU A 44 1.70 -12.61 10.25
N ALA A 45 2.13 -11.36 10.45
CA ALA A 45 1.73 -10.24 9.61
C ALA A 45 2.12 -10.45 8.14
N PHE A 46 3.31 -10.99 7.87
CA PHE A 46 3.76 -11.33 6.53
C PHE A 46 2.82 -12.34 5.83
N PHE A 47 2.49 -13.45 6.51
CA PHE A 47 1.57 -14.45 5.93
C PHE A 47 0.14 -13.93 5.78
N LEU A 48 -0.35 -13.12 6.72
CA LEU A 48 -1.65 -12.46 6.59
C LEU A 48 -1.68 -11.52 5.39
N MET A 49 -0.59 -10.79 5.13
CA MET A 49 -0.51 -9.89 3.98
C MET A 49 -0.53 -10.66 2.66
N LEU A 50 0.18 -11.80 2.57
CA LEU A 50 0.09 -12.70 1.42
C LEU A 50 -1.33 -13.23 1.21
N ALA A 51 -2.01 -13.62 2.29
CA ALA A 51 -3.40 -14.10 2.23
C ALA A 51 -4.36 -13.01 1.72
N VAL A 52 -4.19 -11.76 2.16
CA VAL A 52 -4.97 -10.61 1.68
C VAL A 52 -4.76 -10.41 0.18
N TRP A 53 -3.51 -10.47 -0.30
CA TRP A 53 -3.22 -10.30 -1.73
C TRP A 53 -3.75 -11.45 -2.59
N LEU A 54 -3.72 -12.69 -2.08
CA LEU A 54 -4.36 -13.83 -2.73
C LEU A 54 -5.88 -13.68 -2.78
N ALA A 55 -6.52 -13.27 -1.68
CA ALA A 55 -7.96 -13.00 -1.65
C ALA A 55 -8.37 -11.93 -2.67
N ASN A 56 -7.59 -10.84 -2.78
CA ASN A 56 -7.81 -9.82 -3.80
C ASN A 56 -7.70 -10.39 -5.23
N THR A 57 -6.73 -11.26 -5.46
CA THR A 57 -6.53 -11.93 -6.76
C THR A 57 -7.70 -12.83 -7.12
N LEU A 58 -8.20 -13.62 -6.16
CA LEU A 58 -9.37 -14.49 -6.37
C LEU A 58 -10.63 -13.68 -6.67
N ARG A 59 -10.81 -12.54 -6.01
CA ARG A 59 -11.89 -11.60 -6.33
C ARG A 59 -11.80 -11.11 -7.77
N TRP A 60 -10.61 -10.74 -8.25
CA TRP A 60 -10.42 -10.34 -9.65
C TRP A 60 -10.64 -11.49 -10.62
N LYS A 61 -10.23 -12.70 -10.27
CA LYS A 61 -10.50 -13.89 -11.07
C LYS A 61 -12.00 -14.11 -11.24
N ALA A 62 -12.76 -14.07 -10.15
CA ALA A 62 -14.22 -14.24 -10.20
C ALA A 62 -14.89 -13.19 -11.09
N LEU A 63 -14.40 -11.95 -11.10
CA LEU A 63 -14.89 -10.90 -12.00
C LEU A 63 -14.54 -11.18 -13.47
N LEU A 64 -13.31 -11.59 -13.76
CA LEU A 64 -12.85 -11.86 -15.13
C LEU A 64 -13.51 -13.09 -15.76
N GLU A 65 -13.84 -14.09 -14.95
CA GLU A 65 -14.56 -15.29 -15.40
C GLU A 65 -15.97 -14.96 -15.93
N ILE A 66 -16.62 -13.90 -15.43
CA ILE A 66 -17.90 -13.42 -15.96
C ILE A 66 -17.77 -12.91 -17.40
N PHE A 67 -16.57 -12.43 -17.78
CA PHE A 67 -16.27 -11.93 -19.12
C PHE A 67 -15.56 -12.97 -20.00
N ASP A 68 -15.68 -14.27 -19.68
CA ASP A 68 -15.03 -15.38 -20.38
C ASP A 68 -13.48 -15.32 -20.45
N ASN A 69 -12.86 -14.49 -19.61
CA ASN A 69 -11.41 -14.36 -19.53
C ASN A 69 -10.80 -15.37 -18.56
N LYS A 70 -10.36 -16.51 -19.10
CA LYS A 70 -9.78 -17.60 -18.30
C LYS A 70 -8.27 -17.44 -18.12
N LEU A 71 -7.88 -16.54 -17.20
CA LEU A 71 -6.49 -16.41 -16.76
C LEU A 71 -6.19 -17.31 -15.56
N SER A 72 -4.97 -17.85 -15.50
CA SER A 72 -4.54 -18.63 -14.33
C SER A 72 -4.40 -17.74 -13.09
N VAL A 73 -4.77 -18.28 -11.92
CA VAL A 73 -4.66 -17.58 -10.63
C VAL A 73 -3.24 -17.05 -10.41
N PHE A 74 -2.23 -17.85 -10.78
CA PHE A 74 -0.83 -17.48 -10.62
C PHE A 74 -0.46 -16.24 -11.45
N ARG A 75 -0.91 -16.15 -12.71
CA ARG A 75 -0.66 -14.95 -13.54
C ARG A 75 -1.38 -13.73 -12.99
N LEU A 76 -2.63 -13.89 -12.56
CA LEU A 76 -3.38 -12.80 -11.93
C LEU A 76 -2.72 -12.33 -10.63
N PHE A 77 -2.16 -13.25 -9.85
CA PHE A 77 -1.43 -12.93 -8.63
C PHE A 77 -0.19 -12.09 -8.92
N LEU A 78 0.59 -12.45 -9.94
CA LEU A 78 1.74 -11.66 -10.38
C LEU A 78 1.32 -10.25 -10.84
N TYR A 79 0.23 -10.13 -11.61
CA TYR A 79 -0.29 -8.81 -12.00
C TYR A 79 -0.72 -7.97 -10.79
N ASN A 80 -1.37 -8.60 -9.81
CA ASN A 80 -1.76 -7.94 -8.58
C ASN A 80 -0.53 -7.45 -7.79
N LEU A 81 0.51 -8.28 -7.65
CA LEU A 81 1.76 -7.88 -7.00
C LEU A 81 2.45 -6.71 -7.73
N SER A 82 2.52 -6.76 -9.07
CA SER A 82 3.04 -5.64 -9.85
C SER A 82 2.24 -4.37 -9.59
N SER A 83 0.91 -4.44 -9.68
CA SER A 83 0.02 -3.29 -9.42
C SER A 83 0.22 -2.70 -8.02
N ILE A 84 0.32 -3.55 -6.99
CA ILE A 84 0.58 -3.13 -5.60
C ILE A 84 1.93 -2.42 -5.50
N PHE A 85 2.98 -2.97 -6.13
CA PHE A 85 4.30 -2.34 -6.16
C PHE A 85 4.26 -0.95 -6.78
N TYR A 86 3.67 -0.80 -7.98
CA TYR A 86 3.56 0.50 -8.65
C TYR A 86 2.71 1.50 -7.85
N THR A 87 1.68 1.03 -7.16
CA THR A 87 0.79 1.89 -6.35
C THR A 87 1.42 2.32 -5.03
N THR A 88 2.22 1.46 -4.40
CA THR A 88 2.70 1.68 -3.02
C THR A 88 4.13 2.21 -2.98
N VAL A 89 5.01 1.70 -3.84
CA VAL A 89 6.44 1.98 -3.80
C VAL A 89 6.81 3.20 -4.64
N LEU A 90 6.11 3.42 -5.76
CA LEU A 90 6.46 4.52 -6.66
C LEU A 90 5.70 5.81 -6.31
N PRO A 91 6.43 6.91 -6.01
CA PRO A 91 5.81 8.20 -5.77
C PRO A 91 5.29 8.76 -7.09
N GLY A 92 3.98 9.02 -7.17
CA GLY A 92 3.41 9.65 -8.36
C GLY A 92 1.91 9.55 -8.52
N GLY A 93 1.23 8.56 -7.91
CA GLY A 93 -0.23 8.38 -7.89
C GLY A 93 -0.92 8.23 -9.27
N LYS A 94 -0.26 8.61 -10.36
CA LYS A 94 -0.72 8.59 -11.75
C LYS A 94 -0.24 7.36 -12.51
N LEU A 95 0.76 6.65 -11.99
CA LEU A 95 1.09 5.29 -12.41
C LEU A 95 0.30 4.32 -11.52
N ALA A 96 -1.02 4.52 -11.41
CA ALA A 96 -1.88 3.48 -10.86
C ALA A 96 -1.74 2.25 -11.76
N GLY A 97 -1.81 1.04 -11.21
CA GLY A 97 -1.54 -0.22 -11.92
C GLY A 97 -2.26 -0.38 -13.28
N ASP A 98 -3.32 0.38 -13.52
CA ASP A 98 -4.04 0.54 -14.78
C ASP A 98 -3.18 1.08 -15.95
N THR A 99 -2.08 1.79 -15.67
CA THR A 99 -1.20 2.40 -16.72
C THR A 99 -0.06 1.48 -17.13
N VAL A 100 0.20 0.40 -16.37
CA VAL A 100 1.30 -0.55 -16.64
C VAL A 100 0.88 -1.60 -17.68
N ARG A 101 -0.29 -1.43 -18.31
CA ARG A 101 -0.79 -2.24 -19.42
C ARG A 101 -1.42 -1.38 -20.50
#